data_AF-A0A521W5D8-F1
#
_entry.id   AF-A0A521W5D8-F1
#
_cell.length_a   1.000
_cell.length_b   1.000
_cell.length_c   1.000
_cell.angle_alpha   90.00
_cell.angle_beta   90.00
_cell.angle_gamma   90.00
#
_symmetry.space_group_name_H-M   'P 1'
#
loop_
_entity.id
_entity.type
_entity.pdbx_description
1 polymer ?
#
loop_
_entity_poly.entity_id
_entity_poly.type
_entity_poly.pdbx_seq_one_letter_code
_entity_poly.pdbx_strand_id
1 'polypeptide(L)'
;MRRARGGGGDPGLIRHPVWSSGFRPFFLAAAAYGPLLLVTWTGAHLGWWGWPEAALSLPLLHGHELLFGFAAALVCGVLLTALPSWSGADEIHGRPLALLALVWLAGRVVLHAGGWLPGWLVLAIDCALLPALAGLLFHTVAPARQRLFWWTLPPLA
;
A
#
# COMPACT_ATOMS: atom_id res chain seq x y z
N MET A 1 -20.68 4.59 24.26
CA MET A 1 -21.29 3.67 23.26
C MET A 1 -21.66 4.48 22.02
N ARG A 2 -20.78 4.52 21.01
CA ARG A 2 -20.96 5.31 19.77
C ARG A 2 -21.63 4.40 18.73
N ARG A 3 -22.79 4.81 18.22
CA ARG A 3 -23.62 4.05 17.27
C ARG A 3 -22.80 3.64 16.03
N ALA A 4 -22.75 2.34 15.76
CA ALA A 4 -22.44 1.82 14.43
C ALA A 4 -23.48 2.36 13.44
N ARG A 5 -23.11 3.39 12.67
CA ARG A 5 -23.91 3.79 11.51
C ARG A 5 -23.69 2.72 10.44
N GLY A 6 -24.63 1.79 10.36
CA GLY A 6 -24.80 0.92 9.20
C GLY A 6 -25.13 1.78 7.99
N GLY A 7 -24.15 1.99 7.12
CA GLY A 7 -24.31 2.56 5.79
C GLY A 7 -24.43 1.43 4.78
N GLY A 8 -25.61 1.27 4.20
CA GLY A 8 -25.92 0.25 3.20
C GLY A 8 -25.13 0.43 1.90
N GLY A 9 -24.77 -0.72 1.31
CA GLY A 9 -24.15 -0.84 0.00
C GLY A 9 -23.25 -2.09 -0.09
N ASP A 10 -23.83 -3.29 -0.03
CA ASP A 10 -23.07 -4.55 -0.10
C ASP A 10 -23.14 -5.19 -1.49
N PRO A 11 -22.02 -5.27 -2.21
CA PRO A 11 -21.64 -6.47 -2.92
C PRO A 11 -20.73 -7.27 -1.98
N GLY A 12 -21.10 -8.51 -1.64
CA GLY A 12 -20.52 -9.34 -0.56
C GLY A 12 -18.99 -9.52 -0.52
N LEU A 13 -18.24 -9.07 -1.54
CA LEU A 13 -16.78 -9.07 -1.60
C LEU A 13 -16.12 -8.18 -0.51
N ILE A 14 -16.82 -7.16 -0.03
CA ILE A 14 -16.23 -6.12 0.85
C ILE A 14 -16.35 -6.46 2.35
N ARG A 15 -17.16 -7.47 2.70
CA ARG A 15 -17.26 -8.02 4.07
C ARG A 15 -16.23 -9.12 4.36
N HIS A 16 -15.40 -9.48 3.38
CA HIS A 16 -14.41 -10.53 3.56
C HIS A 16 -13.41 -10.18 4.69
N PRO A 17 -13.01 -11.13 5.56
CA PRO A 17 -12.10 -10.86 6.68
C PRO A 17 -10.78 -10.20 6.28
N VAL A 18 -10.32 -10.41 5.05
CA VAL A 18 -9.10 -9.77 4.53
C VAL A 18 -9.19 -8.24 4.52
N TRP A 19 -10.38 -7.66 4.44
CA TRP A 19 -10.58 -6.20 4.42
C TRP A 19 -10.90 -5.63 5.80
N SER A 20 -10.77 -6.41 6.87
CA SER A 20 -11.10 -5.97 8.23
C SER A 20 -10.00 -5.17 8.91
N SER A 21 -8.80 -5.07 8.35
CA SER A 21 -7.68 -4.29 8.90
C SER A 21 -6.64 -4.10 7.81
N GLY A 22 -5.95 -2.95 7.82
CA GLY A 22 -4.86 -2.68 6.88
C GLY A 22 -3.70 -3.69 6.97
N PHE A 23 -3.50 -4.32 8.13
CA PHE A 23 -2.49 -5.38 8.29
C PHE A 23 -2.70 -6.52 7.29
N ARG A 24 -3.93 -7.03 7.18
CA ARG A 24 -4.22 -8.29 6.47
C ARG A 24 -3.87 -8.26 4.98
N PRO A 25 -4.44 -7.37 4.15
CA PRO A 25 -4.22 -7.43 2.72
C PRO A 25 -2.77 -7.08 2.37
N PHE A 26 -2.16 -6.12 3.08
CA PHE A 26 -0.84 -5.61 2.75
C PHE A 26 0.31 -6.50 3.25
N PHE A 27 0.19 -7.13 4.42
CA PHE A 27 1.19 -8.13 4.84
C PHE A 27 1.11 -9.39 3.98
N LEU A 28 -0.10 -9.81 3.58
CA LEU A 28 -0.26 -10.92 2.63
C LEU A 28 0.34 -10.56 1.27
N ALA A 29 0.09 -9.35 0.77
CA ALA A 29 0.70 -8.86 -0.47
C ALA A 29 2.22 -8.85 -0.38
N ALA A 30 2.81 -8.31 0.70
CA ALA A 30 4.26 -8.31 0.91
C ALA A 30 4.85 -9.74 1.01
N ALA A 31 4.19 -10.63 1.77
CA ALA A 31 4.62 -12.01 1.94
C ALA A 31 4.57 -12.82 0.64
N ALA A 32 3.62 -12.53 -0.26
CA ALA A 32 3.57 -13.12 -1.59
C ALA A 32 4.56 -12.46 -2.55
N TYR A 33 4.64 -11.13 -2.56
CA TYR A 33 5.43 -10.37 -3.52
C TYR A 33 6.94 -10.49 -3.30
N GLY A 34 7.40 -10.52 -2.05
CA GLY A 34 8.84 -10.62 -1.73
C GLY A 34 9.51 -11.85 -2.35
N PRO A 35 9.01 -13.08 -2.14
CA PRO A 35 9.53 -14.28 -2.78
C PRO A 35 9.42 -14.24 -4.30
N LEU A 36 8.32 -13.72 -4.86
CA LEU A 36 8.16 -13.56 -6.30
C LEU A 36 9.23 -12.64 -6.88
N LEU A 37 9.49 -11.49 -6.24
CA LEU A 37 10.53 -10.56 -6.64
C LEU A 37 11.93 -11.19 -6.56
N LEU A 38 12.21 -11.93 -5.49
CA LEU A 38 13.48 -12.62 -5.34
C LEU A 38 13.70 -13.66 -6.43
N VAL A 39 12.71 -14.50 -6.71
CA VAL A 39 12.78 -15.53 -7.76
C VAL A 39 12.95 -14.87 -9.14
N THR A 40 12.07 -13.92 -9.49
CA THR A 40 12.10 -13.22 -10.79
C THR A 40 13.43 -12.53 -11.06
N TRP A 41 13.95 -11.79 -10.07
CA TRP A 41 15.24 -11.13 -10.20
C TRP A 41 16.40 -12.11 -10.27
N THR A 42 16.45 -13.11 -9.38
CA THR A 42 17.56 -14.07 -9.31
C THR A 42 17.63 -14.90 -10.59
N GLY A 43 16.50 -15.37 -11.12
CA GLY A 43 16.48 -16.10 -12.38
C GLY A 43 16.95 -15.23 -13.56
N ALA A 44 16.66 -13.92 -13.56
CA ALA A 44 17.13 -13.02 -14.61
C ALA A 44 18.64 -12.78 -14.47
N HIS A 45 19.11 -12.59 -13.23
CA HIS A 45 20.52 -12.36 -12.92
C HIS A 45 21.39 -13.58 -13.24
N LEU A 46 20.89 -14.79 -13.01
CA LEU A 46 21.55 -16.05 -13.35
C LEU A 46 21.39 -16.43 -14.84
N GLY A 47 20.65 -15.65 -15.62
CA GLY A 47 20.41 -15.92 -17.05
C GLY A 47 19.44 -17.06 -17.35
N TRP A 48 18.62 -17.49 -16.39
CA TRP A 48 17.56 -18.50 -16.61
C TRP A 48 16.43 -17.97 -17.51
N TRP A 49 16.22 -16.66 -17.53
CA TRP A 49 15.35 -15.97 -18.48
C TRP A 49 15.96 -14.63 -18.89
N GLY A 50 15.65 -14.17 -20.10
CA GLY A 50 16.09 -12.87 -20.61
C GLY A 50 15.32 -11.72 -19.95
N TRP A 51 16.04 -10.64 -19.64
CA TRP A 51 15.43 -9.38 -19.21
C TRP A 51 15.66 -8.29 -20.26
N PRO A 52 14.60 -7.66 -20.80
CA PRO A 52 14.76 -6.59 -21.77
C PRO A 52 15.22 -5.30 -21.08
N GLU A 53 16.48 -4.92 -21.28
CA GLU A 53 17.05 -3.69 -20.69
C GLU A 53 16.54 -2.38 -21.32
N ALA A 54 15.71 -2.45 -22.37
CA ALA A 54 15.24 -1.30 -23.12
C ALA A 54 14.39 -0.30 -22.32
N ALA A 55 13.80 -0.73 -21.19
CA ALA A 55 12.98 0.12 -20.32
C ALA A 55 13.67 0.47 -18.99
N LEU A 56 14.13 -0.54 -18.26
CA LEU A 56 14.82 -0.40 -16.98
C LEU A 56 15.91 -1.47 -16.88
N SER A 57 17.11 -1.09 -16.42
CA SER A 57 18.15 -2.07 -16.13
C SER A 57 17.70 -3.01 -15.00
N LEU A 58 18.15 -4.27 -15.05
CA LEU A 58 17.73 -5.29 -14.09
C LEU A 58 18.01 -4.91 -12.61
N PRO A 59 19.16 -4.31 -12.24
CA PRO A 59 19.39 -3.85 -10.87
C PRO A 59 18.46 -2.71 -10.46
N LEU A 60 18.13 -1.79 -11.37
CA LEU A 60 17.22 -0.69 -11.08
C LEU A 60 15.79 -1.19 -10.89
N LEU A 61 15.36 -2.19 -11.68
CA LEU A 61 14.05 -2.82 -11.52
C LEU A 61 13.96 -3.47 -10.14
N HIS A 62 14.99 -4.20 -9.75
CA HIS A 62 15.05 -4.84 -8.44
C HIS A 62 14.90 -3.85 -7.30
N GLY A 63 15.70 -2.77 -7.32
CA GLY A 63 15.63 -1.71 -6.31
C GLY A 63 14.26 -1.04 -6.29
N HIS A 64 13.69 -0.76 -7.46
CA HIS A 64 12.36 -0.19 -7.59
C HIS A 64 11.28 -1.11 -6.99
N GLU A 65 11.29 -2.39 -7.33
CA GLU A 65 10.31 -3.35 -6.83
C GLU A 65 10.49 -3.68 -5.35
N LEU A 66 11.71 -3.63 -4.83
CA LEU A 66 11.95 -3.70 -3.39
C LEU A 66 11.31 -2.53 -2.65
N LEU A 67 11.38 -1.31 -3.20
CA LEU A 67 10.86 -0.11 -2.55
C LEU A 67 9.36 0.08 -2.74
N PHE A 68 8.88 0.08 -3.99
CA PHE A 68 7.49 0.37 -4.34
C PHE A 68 6.59 -0.86 -4.33
N GLY A 69 7.15 -2.05 -4.50
CA GLY A 69 6.42 -3.31 -4.39
C GLY A 69 6.41 -3.81 -2.95
N PHE A 70 7.54 -4.32 -2.49
CA PHE A 70 7.65 -5.00 -1.19
C PHE A 70 7.56 -4.04 0.01
N ALA A 71 8.45 -3.06 0.11
CA ALA A 71 8.52 -2.17 1.27
C ALA A 71 7.28 -1.29 1.40
N ALA A 72 6.77 -0.74 0.29
CA ALA A 72 5.55 0.07 0.31
C ALA A 72 4.32 -0.72 0.81
N ALA A 73 4.20 -2.02 0.47
CA ALA A 73 3.15 -2.86 1.03
C ALA A 73 3.27 -2.97 2.56
N LEU A 74 4.47 -3.23 3.08
CA LEU A 74 4.70 -3.26 4.54
C LEU A 74 4.37 -1.91 5.20
N VAL A 75 4.81 -0.80 4.59
CA VAL A 75 4.50 0.56 5.07
C VAL A 75 3.00 0.81 5.11
N CYS A 76 2.25 0.40 4.08
CA CYS A 76 0.78 0.48 4.08
C CYS A 76 0.20 -0.31 5.25
N GLY A 77 0.61 -1.57 5.43
CA GLY A 77 0.11 -2.43 6.49
C GLY A 77 0.38 -1.86 7.89
N VAL A 78 1.59 -1.34 8.11
CA VAL A 78 1.98 -0.72 9.39
C VAL A 78 1.21 0.58 9.62
N LEU A 79 1.21 1.52 8.68
CA LEU A 79 0.59 2.83 8.88
C LEU A 79 -0.93 2.73 9.05
N LEU A 80 -1.60 1.90 8.23
CA LEU A 80 -3.06 1.73 8.31
C LEU A 80 -3.50 1.06 9.61
N THR A 81 -2.60 0.37 10.31
CA THR A 81 -2.90 -0.30 11.59
C THR A 81 -2.44 0.52 12.79
N ALA A 82 -1.22 1.07 12.74
CA ALA A 82 -0.62 1.78 13.86
C ALA A 82 -1.14 3.22 13.99
N LEU A 83 -1.29 3.94 12.87
CA LEU A 83 -1.60 5.36 12.91
C LEU A 83 -2.97 5.67 13.54
N PRO A 84 -4.05 4.90 13.27
CA PRO A 84 -5.32 5.07 13.98
C PRO A 84 -5.17 4.90 15.50
N SER A 85 -4.40 3.89 15.94
CA SER A 85 -4.18 3.64 17.37
C SER A 85 -3.45 4.78 18.09
N TRP A 86 -2.48 5.42 17.42
CA TRP A 86 -1.73 6.55 17.97
C TRP A 86 -2.56 7.83 17.97
N SER A 87 -3.27 8.10 16.88
CA SER A 87 -4.06 9.33 16.71
C SER A 87 -5.42 9.31 17.41
N GLY A 88 -5.94 8.12 17.75
CA GLY A 88 -7.32 7.95 18.19
C GLY A 88 -8.35 8.12 17.07
N ALA A 89 -7.90 8.07 15.80
CA ALA A 89 -8.78 8.05 14.64
C ALA A 89 -9.47 6.68 14.50
N ASP A 90 -10.60 6.65 13.78
CA ASP A 90 -11.28 5.41 13.45
C ASP A 90 -10.40 4.55 12.52
N GLU A 91 -10.34 3.24 12.76
CA GLU A 91 -9.64 2.30 11.90
C GLU A 91 -10.27 2.22 10.49
N ILE A 92 -9.44 1.97 9.48
CA ILE A 92 -9.87 1.90 8.09
C ILE A 92 -10.20 0.46 7.72
N HIS A 93 -11.41 0.24 7.19
CA HIS A 93 -11.91 -1.09 6.83
C HIS A 93 -12.64 -1.09 5.48
N GLY A 94 -12.69 -2.25 4.82
CA GLY A 94 -13.54 -2.48 3.65
C GLY A 94 -13.04 -1.80 2.37
N ARG A 95 -13.92 -1.01 1.74
CA ARG A 95 -13.71 -0.41 0.40
C ARG A 95 -12.39 0.34 0.22
N PRO A 96 -11.99 1.25 1.14
CA PRO A 96 -10.76 2.01 0.97
C PRO A 96 -9.51 1.13 0.95
N LEU A 97 -9.50 0.05 1.75
CA LEU A 97 -8.39 -0.91 1.74
C LEU A 97 -8.32 -1.69 0.44
N ALA A 98 -9.47 -2.15 -0.07
CA ALA A 98 -9.54 -2.86 -1.34
C ALA A 98 -9.05 -1.99 -2.50
N LEU A 99 -9.43 -0.71 -2.54
CA LEU A 99 -8.97 0.24 -3.54
C LEU A 99 -7.47 0.48 -3.46
N LEU A 100 -6.92 0.70 -2.26
CA LEU A 100 -5.46 0.86 -2.10
C LEU A 100 -4.69 -0.40 -2.52
N ALA A 101 -5.19 -1.58 -2.18
CA ALA A 101 -4.58 -2.84 -2.59
C ALA A 101 -4.61 -3.03 -4.11
N LEU A 102 -5.71 -2.63 -4.76
CA LEU A 102 -5.82 -2.63 -6.22
C LEU A 102 -4.86 -1.63 -6.87
N VAL A 103 -4.70 -0.43 -6.31
CA VAL A 103 -3.73 0.56 -6.79
C VAL A 103 -2.30 0.02 -6.67
N TRP A 104 -1.94 -0.59 -5.55
CA TRP A 104 -0.64 -1.24 -5.36
C TRP A 104 -0.41 -2.34 -6.42
N LEU A 105 -1.39 -3.22 -6.61
CA LEU A 105 -1.30 -4.32 -7.57
C LEU A 105 -1.20 -3.80 -9.01
N ALA A 106 -1.99 -2.79 -9.35
CA ALA A 106 -1.94 -2.16 -10.67
C ALA A 106 -0.55 -1.60 -10.97
N GLY A 107 0.10 -0.94 -10.00
CA GLY A 107 1.48 -0.47 -10.11
C GLY A 107 2.46 -1.57 -10.52
N ARG A 108 2.38 -2.73 -9.86
CA ARG A 108 3.23 -3.88 -10.18
C ARG A 108 2.97 -4.39 -11.60
N VAL A 109 1.70 -4.55 -11.96
CA VAL A 109 1.32 -5.06 -13.29
C VAL A 109 1.79 -4.13 -14.40
N VAL A 110 1.60 -2.81 -14.25
CA VAL A 110 2.00 -1.87 -15.31
C VAL A 110 3.51 -1.74 -15.45
N LEU A 111 4.28 -1.88 -14.36
CA LEU A 111 5.74 -1.84 -14.44
C LEU A 111 6.27 -3.04 -15.22
N HIS A 112 5.76 -4.24 -14.92
CA HIS A 112 6.12 -5.45 -15.66
C HIS A 112 5.56 -5.47 -17.10
N ALA A 113 4.49 -4.72 -17.37
CA ALA A 113 3.93 -4.51 -18.71
C ALA A 113 4.47 -3.26 -19.43
N GLY A 114 5.50 -2.59 -18.88
CA GLY A 114 5.93 -1.25 -19.30
C GLY A 114 6.38 -1.14 -20.77
N GLY A 115 6.70 -2.26 -21.42
CA GLY A 115 6.99 -2.29 -22.86
C GLY A 115 5.76 -2.12 -23.77
N TRP A 116 4.54 -2.30 -23.24
CA TRP A 116 3.29 -2.24 -24.02
C TRP A 116 2.45 -1.00 -23.72
N LEU A 117 2.81 -0.24 -22.69
CA LEU A 117 2.07 0.93 -22.22
C LEU A 117 2.92 2.19 -22.39
N PRO A 118 2.30 3.36 -22.59
CA PRO A 118 3.04 4.62 -22.62
C PRO A 118 3.65 4.92 -21.25
N GLY A 119 4.92 5.35 -21.22
CA GLY A 119 5.68 5.50 -19.98
C GLY A 119 5.07 6.45 -18.94
N TRP A 120 4.35 7.49 -19.38
CA TRP A 120 3.65 8.41 -18.46
C TRP A 120 2.51 7.71 -17.69
N LEU A 121 1.85 6.72 -18.29
CA LEU A 121 0.77 5.97 -17.66
C LEU A 121 1.34 4.99 -16.64
N VAL A 122 2.44 4.32 -16.98
CA VAL A 122 3.19 3.45 -16.06
C VAL A 122 3.63 4.25 -14.84
N LEU A 123 4.26 5.41 -15.05
CA LEU A 123 4.67 6.32 -13.98
C LEU A 123 3.50 6.74 -13.09
N ALA A 124 2.40 7.18 -13.69
CA ALA A 124 1.24 7.66 -12.93
C ALA A 124 0.65 6.58 -12.03
N ILE A 125 0.51 5.35 -12.54
CA ILE A 125 -0.10 4.23 -11.79
C ILE A 125 0.89 3.66 -10.76
N ASP A 126 2.16 3.47 -11.11
CA ASP A 126 3.20 2.95 -10.21
C ASP A 126 3.42 3.86 -9.00
N CYS A 127 3.41 5.18 -9.21
CA CYS A 127 3.56 6.16 -8.14
C CYS A 127 2.26 6.47 -7.38
N ALA A 128 1.08 6.01 -7.83
CA ALA A 128 -0.21 6.44 -7.28
C ALA A 128 -0.46 5.97 -5.83
N LEU A 129 0.17 4.89 -5.38
CA LEU A 129 -0.09 4.32 -4.06
C LEU A 129 0.28 5.27 -2.93
N LEU A 130 1.46 5.87 -2.97
CA LEU A 130 1.96 6.76 -1.91
C LEU A 130 1.07 8.00 -1.70
N PRO A 131 0.70 8.78 -2.73
CA PRO A 131 -0.23 9.90 -2.55
C PRO A 131 -1.64 9.44 -2.18
N ALA A 132 -2.11 8.28 -2.67
CA ALA A 132 -3.41 7.73 -2.28
C ALA A 132 -3.43 7.36 -0.78
N LEU A 133 -2.37 6.70 -0.29
CA LEU A 133 -2.20 6.39 1.12
C LEU A 133 -2.11 7.67 1.96
N ALA A 134 -1.27 8.63 1.55
CA ALA A 134 -1.10 9.89 2.26
C ALA A 134 -2.41 10.67 2.34
N GLY A 135 -3.15 10.78 1.24
CA GLY A 135 -4.45 11.44 1.20
C GLY A 135 -5.48 10.75 2.10
N LEU A 136 -5.52 9.41 2.09
CA LEU A 136 -6.41 8.65 2.96
C LEU A 136 -6.08 8.84 4.44
N LEU A 137 -4.80 8.70 4.82
CA LEU A 137 -4.36 8.88 6.20
C LEU A 137 -4.54 10.32 6.67
N PHE A 138 -4.28 11.30 5.81
CA PHE A 138 -4.53 12.71 6.12
C PHE A 138 -6.01 12.95 6.40
N HIS A 139 -6.90 12.42 5.56
CA HIS A 139 -8.34 12.54 5.77
C HIS A 139 -8.81 11.90 7.08
N THR A 140 -8.27 10.74 7.46
CA THR A 140 -8.69 10.04 8.68
C THR A 140 -8.11 10.64 9.95
N VAL A 141 -6.87 11.13 9.91
CA VAL A 141 -6.16 11.66 11.09
C VAL A 141 -6.41 13.15 11.32
N ALA A 142 -6.65 13.95 10.26
CA ALA A 142 -6.85 15.39 10.42
C ALA A 142 -7.95 15.78 11.43
N PRO A 143 -9.09 15.06 11.53
CA PRO A 143 -10.09 15.31 12.57
C PRO A 143 -9.67 14.83 13.97
N ALA A 144 -8.76 13.87 14.08
CA ALA A 144 -8.31 13.27 15.34
C ALA A 144 -7.22 14.09 16.07
N ARG A 145 -6.88 15.27 15.54
CA ARG A 145 -5.81 16.20 15.94
C ARG A 145 -5.77 16.62 17.42
N GLN A 146 -6.78 16.32 18.24
CA GLN A 146 -6.85 16.79 19.63
C GLN A 146 -6.10 15.95 20.67
N ARG A 147 -5.54 14.76 20.37
CA ARG A 147 -4.97 13.85 21.40
C ARG A 147 -3.47 13.55 21.32
N LEU A 148 -2.81 13.82 20.18
CA LEU A 148 -1.45 13.31 19.94
C LEU A 148 -0.32 14.15 20.57
N PHE A 149 -0.59 15.38 21.04
CA PHE A 149 0.47 16.34 21.36
C PHE A 149 0.32 17.10 22.69
N TRP A 150 -0.51 16.61 23.62
CA TRP A 150 -0.59 17.19 24.97
C TRP A 150 0.32 16.49 25.99
N TRP A 151 0.96 15.37 25.63
CA TRP A 151 1.83 14.60 26.54
C TRP A 151 3.34 14.77 26.29
N THR A 152 3.75 15.24 25.12
CA THR A 152 5.17 15.61 24.86
C THR A 152 5.49 17.06 25.24
N LEU A 153 4.48 17.85 25.57
CA LEU A 153 4.61 19.10 26.31
C LEU A 153 3.73 18.99 27.56
N PRO A 154 4.26 18.54 28.70
CA PRO A 154 3.63 18.89 29.97
C PRO A 154 3.47 20.43 29.96
N PRO A 155 2.27 21.00 30.12
CA PRO A 155 2.21 22.37 30.60
C PRO A 155 2.90 22.34 31.96
N LEU A 156 4.02 23.03 32.08
CA LEU A 156 4.61 23.41 33.36
C LEU A 156 3.66 24.40 34.07
N ALA A 157 2.48 23.93 34.46
CA ALA A 157 1.51 24.64 35.28
C ALA A 157 0.62 23.65 36.04
#